data_AF-A0A2S5LDH0-F1
#
_entry.id   AF-A0A2S5LDH0-F1
#
_cell.length_a   1.000
_cell.length_b   1.000
_cell.length_c   1.000
_cell.angle_alpha   90.00
_cell.angle_beta   90.00
_cell.angle_gamma   90.00
#
_symmetry.space_group_name_H-M   'P 1'
#
loop_
_entity.id
_entity.type
_entity.pdbx_description
1 polymer ?
#
loop_
_entity_poly.entity_id
_entity_poly.type
_entity_poly.pdbx_seq_one_letter_code
_entity_poly.pdbx_strand_id
1 'polypeptide(L)' 'GLAIRIAETYGVTLIGFLRDNQFVIYTHKQRVQF' A
#
# COMPACT_ATOMS: atom_id res chain seq x y z
N GLY A 1 -2.23 -12.05 -1.79
CA GLY A 1 -2.01 -12.45 -0.38
C GLY A 1 -0.57 -12.29 0.05
N LEU A 2 0.38 -12.97 -0.61
CA LEU A 2 1.80 -12.96 -0.24
C LEU A 2 2.45 -11.57 -0.30
N ALA A 3 2.22 -10.81 -1.37
CA ALA A 3 2.80 -9.47 -1.54
C ALA A 3 2.42 -8.50 -0.40
N ILE A 4 1.17 -8.54 0.06
CA ILE A 4 0.70 -7.71 1.20
C ILE A 4 1.42 -8.11 2.49
N ARG A 5 1.58 -9.42 2.73
CA ARG A 5 2.27 -9.93 3.93
C ARG A 5 3.76 -9.55 3.93
N ILE A 6 4.44 -9.69 2.79
CA ILE A 6 5.83 -9.26 2.65
C ILE A 6 5.93 -7.74 2.87
N ALA A 7 5.04 -6.96 2.27
CA ALA A 7 5.02 -5.51 2.45
C ALA A 7 4.85 -5.10 3.92
N GLU A 8 3.94 -5.74 4.67
CA GLU A 8 3.82 -5.52 6.12
C GLU A 8 5.07 -5.94 6.89
N THR A 9 5.62 -7.13 6.63
CA THR A 9 6.81 -7.64 7.33
C THR A 9 8.02 -6.73 7.18
N TYR A 10 8.23 -6.18 5.99
CA TYR A 10 9.39 -5.34 5.68
C TYR A 10 9.12 -3.85 5.88
N GLY A 11 7.93 -3.46 6.36
CA GLY A 11 7.63 -2.06 6.59
C GLY A 11 7.49 -1.25 5.30
N VAL A 12 7.08 -1.87 4.18
CA VAL A 12 6.96 -1.24 2.86
C VAL A 12 5.51 -0.88 2.57
N THR A 13 5.25 0.36 2.13
CA THR A 13 3.91 0.81 1.74
C THR A 13 3.57 0.23 0.36
N LEU A 14 2.59 -0.67 0.30
CA LEU A 14 2.10 -1.26 -0.93
C LEU A 14 0.79 -0.57 -1.34
N ILE A 15 0.81 0.07 -2.51
CA ILE A 15 -0.35 0.70 -3.15
C ILE A 15 -0.61 -0.03 -4.45
N GLY A 16 -1.85 -0.48 -4.66
CA GLY A 16 -2.24 -1.13 -5.91
C GLY A 16 -3.39 -0.42 -6.59
N PHE A 17 -3.64 -0.82 -7.84
CA PHE A 17 -4.66 -0.23 -8.70
C PHE A 17 -4.55 1.31 -8.83
N LEU A 18 -3.33 1.84 -8.82
CA LEU A 18 -3.09 3.28 -8.95
C LEU A 18 -3.49 3.78 -10.34
N ARG A 19 -4.46 4.69 -10.40
CA ARG A 19 -4.95 5.38 -11.60
C ARG A 19 -5.41 6.78 -11.22
N ASP A 20 -4.88 7.82 -11.87
CA ASP A 20 -5.22 9.23 -11.61
C ASP A 20 -5.44 9.51 -10.10
N ASN A 21 -6.69 9.66 -9.68
CA ASN A 21 -7.08 9.98 -8.29
C ASN A 21 -7.66 8.79 -7.51
N GLN A 22 -7.44 7.56 -7.98
CA GLN A 22 -7.95 6.32 -7.39
C GLN A 22 -6.82 5.35 -7.14
N PHE A 23 -6.78 4.80 -5.94
CA PHE A 23 -5.85 3.75 -5.57
C PHE A 23 -6.32 3.03 -4.31
N VAL A 24 -5.75 1.85 -4.08
CA VAL A 24 -5.97 1.08 -2.85
C VAL A 24 -4.65 0.96 -2.13
N ILE A 25 -4.57 1.54 -0.93
CA ILE A 25 -3.43 1.31 -0.04
C ILE A 25 -3.65 0.00 0.71
N TYR A 26 -2.74 -0.95 0.56
CA TYR A 26 -2.80 -2.25 1.23
C TYR A 26 -2.08 -2.26 2.57
N THR A 27 -0.98 -1.52 2.73
CA THR A 27 -0.14 -1.55 3.94
C THR A 27 0.33 -0.14 4.34
N HIS A 28 0.55 0.08 5.64
CA HIS A 28 1.05 1.34 6.23
C HIS A 28 0.38 2.64 5.72
N LYS A 29 -0.95 2.67 5.73
CA LYS A 29 -1.78 3.80 5.24
C LYS A 29 -1.41 5.16 5.84
N GLN A 30 -0.96 5.18 7.10
CA GLN A 30 -0.57 6.38 7.83
C GLN A 30 0.59 7.17 7.21
N ARG A 31 1.33 6.60 6.25
CA ARG A 31 2.43 7.28 5.56
C ARG A 31 1.99 8.09 4.34
N VAL A 32 0.76 7.91 3.88
CA VAL A 32 0.21 8.62 2.72
C VAL A 32 -0.59 9.81 3.22
N GLN A 33 -0.25 11.02 2.75
CA GLN A 33 -0.98 12.27 3.03
C GLN A 33 -1.67 12.75 1.75
N PHE A 34 -2.79 13.45 1.91
CA PHE A 34 -3.64 13.97 0.84
C PHE A 34 -3.73 15.49 0.93
#